data_AF-A0AAU7NRS6-F1
#
_entry.id   AF-A0AAU7NRS6-F1
#
_cell.length_a   1.000
_cell.length_b   1.000
_cell.length_c   1.000
_cell.angle_alpha   90.00
_cell.angle_beta   90.00
_cell.angle_gamma   90.00
#
_symmetry.space_group_name_H-M   'P 1'
#
loop_
_entity.id
_entity.type
_entity.pdbx_description
1 polymer ?
#
loop_
_entity_poly.entity_id
_entity_poly.type
_entity_poly.pdbx_seq_one_letter_code
_entity_poly.pdbx_strand_id
1 'polypeptide(L)'
;MLSNIVLDELDQELEKRGLEFCRFADDCNIFVGSQKAAERVMEKVSQFIENKLKLKVNREKSQVAKSDAVKFLGFTVVDGTVAIAHKALQTAMSKVKALTPRGTHQTLNHTLADLNQWYVGWANYYSLTQYPSQLRKIEAHIRRRLRARLVSQQKRKQHLYRNLVKRGVPRKQAAQTVFSNKKRWALSATRAVTRAYPNSWFINLMGQEIRSDRQLAHWFEVSQWIRLT
;
A
#
# COMPACT_ATOMS: atom_id res chain seq x y z
N MET A 1 -19.80 -2.40 -24.15
CA MET A 1 -19.06 -1.99 -25.36
C MET A 1 -19.51 -0.64 -25.92
N LEU A 2 -20.77 -0.20 -25.75
CA LEU A 2 -21.24 1.13 -26.19
C LEU A 2 -20.56 2.33 -25.49
N SER A 3 -20.20 2.20 -24.20
CA SER A 3 -19.52 3.28 -23.45
C SER A 3 -18.16 3.67 -24.03
N ASN A 4 -17.41 2.71 -24.60
CA ASN A 4 -16.11 2.98 -25.19
C ASN A 4 -16.22 3.76 -26.50
N ILE A 5 -17.32 3.58 -27.25
CA ILE A 5 -17.54 4.27 -28.53
C ILE A 5 -17.85 5.75 -28.28
N VAL A 6 -18.69 6.06 -27.29
CA VAL A 6 -19.02 7.46 -26.94
C VAL A 6 -17.80 8.20 -26.37
N LEU A 7 -16.93 7.50 -25.65
CA LEU A 7 -15.70 8.09 -25.08
C LEU A 7 -14.54 8.14 -26.09
N ASP A 8 -14.65 7.49 -27.25
CA ASP A 8 -13.65 7.59 -28.31
C ASP A 8 -13.60 9.01 -28.90
N GLU A 9 -14.75 9.66 -29.04
CA GLU A 9 -14.84 11.06 -29.46
C GLU A 9 -14.10 12.02 -28.50
N LEU A 10 -14.06 11.68 -27.21
CA LEU A 10 -13.29 12.45 -26.22
C LEU A 10 -11.79 12.28 -26.45
N ASP A 11 -11.33 11.05 -26.69
CA ASP A 11 -9.92 10.77 -26.94
C ASP A 11 -9.43 11.47 -28.21
N GLN A 12 -10.19 11.39 -29.30
CA GLN A 12 -9.88 12.08 -30.56
C GLN A 12 -9.76 13.60 -30.37
N GLU A 13 -10.65 14.21 -29.56
CA GLU A 13 -10.59 15.65 -29.27
C GLU A 13 -9.36 16.02 -28.43
N LEU A 14 -8.96 15.18 -27.47
CA LEU A 14 -7.75 15.39 -26.68
C LEU A 14 -6.48 15.24 -27.52
N GLU A 15 -6.43 14.24 -28.40
CA GLU A 15 -5.34 14.02 -29.35
C GLU A 15 -5.22 15.17 -30.35
N LYS A 16 -6.33 15.64 -30.91
CA LYS A 16 -6.37 16.81 -31.81
C LYS A 16 -5.82 18.07 -31.14
N ARG A 17 -5.99 18.20 -29.83
CA ARG A 17 -5.46 19.31 -29.03
C ARG A 17 -4.00 19.10 -28.59
N GLY A 18 -3.41 17.94 -28.89
CA GLY A 18 -2.04 17.60 -28.50
C GLY A 18 -1.85 17.49 -26.99
N LEU A 19 -2.88 17.06 -26.25
CA LEU A 19 -2.80 16.92 -24.79
C LEU A 19 -2.29 15.54 -24.39
N GLU A 20 -1.48 15.47 -23.35
CA GLU A 20 -1.06 14.22 -22.73
C GLU A 20 -2.15 13.75 -21.75
N PHE A 21 -2.70 12.55 -21.97
CA PHE A 21 -3.76 12.02 -21.11
C PHE A 21 -3.67 10.51 -20.92
N CYS A 22 -4.34 10.02 -19.88
CA CYS A 22 -4.55 8.61 -19.61
C CYS A 22 -6.02 8.40 -19.26
N ARG A 23 -6.70 7.51 -19.99
CA ARG A 23 -8.10 7.16 -19.75
C ARG A 23 -8.25 5.66 -19.46
N PHE A 24 -9.05 5.33 -18.47
CA PHE A 24 -9.45 3.96 -18.17
C PHE A 24 -10.94 3.94 -17.78
N ALA A 25 -11.76 3.36 -18.67
CA ALA A 25 -13.21 3.49 -18.62
C ALA A 25 -13.63 4.97 -18.52
N ASP A 26 -14.28 5.36 -17.43
CA ASP A 26 -14.78 6.71 -17.19
C ASP A 26 -13.78 7.62 -16.46
N ASP A 27 -12.71 7.07 -15.89
CA ASP A 27 -11.67 7.85 -15.22
C ASP A 27 -10.66 8.33 -16.28
N CYS A 28 -10.53 9.65 -16.42
CA CYS A 28 -9.59 10.29 -17.34
C CYS A 28 -8.75 11.35 -16.61
N ASN A 29 -7.43 11.27 -16.75
CA ASN A 29 -6.49 12.26 -16.25
C ASN A 29 -5.75 12.91 -17.41
N ILE A 30 -5.70 14.25 -17.40
CA ILE A 30 -4.99 15.04 -18.40
C ILE A 30 -3.84 15.76 -17.70
N PHE A 31 -2.63 15.65 -18.24
CA PHE A 31 -1.41 16.20 -17.67
C PHE A 31 -0.99 17.44 -18.44
N VAL A 32 -0.66 18.51 -17.70
CA VAL A 32 -0.25 19.80 -18.27
C VAL A 32 0.81 20.47 -17.40
N GLY A 33 1.63 21.32 -17.99
CA GLY A 33 2.78 21.94 -17.30
C GLY A 33 2.47 23.08 -16.31
N SER A 34 1.23 23.56 -16.22
CA SER A 34 0.86 24.63 -15.27
C SER A 34 -0.57 24.54 -14.77
N GLN A 35 -0.84 25.04 -13.57
CA GLN A 35 -2.18 25.10 -12.99
C GLN A 35 -3.15 25.92 -13.86
N LYS A 36 -2.71 27.06 -14.38
CA LYS A 36 -3.53 27.90 -15.27
C LYS A 36 -3.93 27.15 -16.55
N ALA A 37 -3.01 26.36 -17.12
CA ALA A 37 -3.34 25.50 -18.25
C ALA A 37 -4.34 24.40 -17.85
N ALA A 38 -4.20 23.82 -16.66
CA ALA A 38 -5.07 22.76 -16.16
C ALA A 38 -6.51 23.26 -15.96
N GLU A 39 -6.70 24.43 -15.35
CA GLU A 39 -8.01 25.07 -15.18
C GLU A 39 -8.68 25.34 -16.53
N ARG A 40 -7.92 25.91 -17.48
CA ARG A 40 -8.40 26.16 -18.84
C ARG A 40 -8.80 24.87 -19.57
N VAL A 41 -8.01 23.81 -19.43
CA VAL A 41 -8.30 22.50 -20.05
C VAL A 41 -9.51 21.87 -19.39
N MET A 42 -9.61 21.89 -18.06
CA MET A 42 -10.75 21.35 -17.31
C MET A 42 -12.06 22.00 -17.75
N GLU A 43 -12.09 23.34 -17.88
CA GLU A 43 -13.26 24.06 -18.35
C GLU A 43 -13.65 23.66 -19.78
N LYS A 44 -12.71 23.70 -20.72
CA LYS A 44 -12.98 23.39 -22.13
C LYS A 44 -13.36 21.93 -22.37
N VAL A 45 -12.75 20.99 -21.64
CA VAL A 45 -13.07 19.56 -21.75
C VAL A 45 -14.43 19.29 -21.12
N SER A 46 -14.75 19.89 -19.97
CA SER A 46 -16.08 19.77 -19.36
C SER A 46 -17.18 20.30 -20.27
N GLN A 47 -16.96 21.45 -20.92
CA GLN A 47 -17.89 22.00 -21.91
C GLN A 47 -18.08 21.06 -23.11
N PHE A 48 -17.02 20.42 -23.59
CA PHE A 48 -17.13 19.45 -24.67
C PHE A 48 -17.96 18.24 -24.25
N ILE A 49 -17.69 17.66 -23.08
CA ILE A 49 -18.41 16.50 -22.56
C ILE A 49 -19.90 16.83 -22.34
N GLU A 50 -20.22 17.98 -21.75
CA GLU A 50 -21.59 18.39 -21.46
C GLU A 50 -22.36 18.79 -22.74
N ASN A 51 -21.73 19.47 -23.69
CA ASN A 51 -22.42 20.02 -24.86
C ASN A 51 -22.45 19.09 -26.08
N LYS A 52 -21.35 18.39 -26.38
CA LYS A 52 -21.23 17.48 -27.53
C LYS A 52 -21.69 16.07 -27.15
N LEU A 53 -21.08 15.48 -26.13
CA LEU A 53 -21.39 14.10 -25.70
C LEU A 53 -22.68 14.00 -24.87
N LYS A 54 -23.22 15.14 -24.42
CA LYS A 54 -24.42 15.22 -23.57
C LYS A 54 -24.30 14.41 -22.27
N LEU A 55 -23.08 14.30 -21.73
CA LEU A 55 -22.79 13.61 -20.48
C LEU A 55 -22.60 14.61 -19.33
N LYS A 56 -22.98 14.22 -18.13
CA LYS A 56 -22.80 15.05 -16.93
C LYS A 56 -21.45 14.79 -16.28
N VAL A 57 -20.63 15.83 -16.14
CA VAL A 57 -19.34 15.74 -15.44
C VAL A 57 -19.57 15.73 -13.93
N ASN A 58 -18.93 14.80 -13.22
CA ASN A 58 -18.93 14.80 -11.76
C ASN A 58 -17.90 15.80 -11.24
N ARG A 59 -18.34 17.03 -10.95
CA ARG A 59 -17.48 18.13 -10.46
C ARG A 59 -16.91 17.91 -9.05
N GLU A 60 -17.51 17.03 -8.25
CA GLU A 60 -16.95 16.67 -6.94
C GLU A 60 -15.73 15.74 -7.08
N LYS A 61 -15.71 14.91 -8.13
CA LYS A 61 -14.59 14.01 -8.44
C LYS A 61 -13.55 14.66 -9.34
N SER A 62 -13.98 15.58 -10.21
CA SER A 62 -13.13 16.24 -11.21
C SER A 62 -12.48 17.46 -10.58
N GLN A 63 -11.17 17.40 -10.37
CA GLN A 63 -10.42 18.48 -9.74
C GLN A 63 -9.13 18.76 -10.49
N VAL A 64 -8.71 20.02 -10.50
CA VAL A 64 -7.34 20.40 -10.86
C VAL A 64 -6.48 20.23 -9.61
N ALA A 65 -5.50 19.35 -9.69
CA ALA A 65 -4.56 19.12 -8.60
C ALA A 65 -3.18 18.76 -9.17
N LYS A 66 -2.15 18.89 -8.33
CA LYS A 66 -0.83 18.38 -8.67
C LYS A 66 -0.86 16.87 -8.87
N SER A 67 0.03 16.35 -9.71
CA SER A 67 0.06 14.93 -10.07
C SER A 67 0.25 13.98 -8.88
N ASP A 68 0.93 14.46 -7.82
CA ASP A 68 1.15 13.75 -6.56
C ASP A 68 -0.11 13.58 -5.70
N ALA A 69 -1.10 14.47 -5.88
CA ALA A 69 -2.39 14.42 -5.21
C ALA A 69 -3.45 13.67 -6.03
N VAL A 70 -3.22 13.46 -7.32
CA VAL A 70 -4.12 12.73 -8.20
C VAL A 70 -3.78 11.24 -8.16
N LYS A 71 -4.81 10.42 -7.95
CA LYS A 71 -4.73 8.96 -8.00
C LYS A 71 -5.31 8.45 -9.31
N PHE A 72 -4.70 7.43 -9.89
CA PHE A 72 -5.20 6.74 -11.08
C PHE A 72 -4.96 5.25 -10.93
N LEU A 73 -6.03 4.44 -10.97
CA LEU A 73 -5.95 2.98 -10.83
C LEU A 73 -5.12 2.49 -9.62
N GLY A 74 -5.16 3.26 -8.52
CA GLY A 74 -4.38 2.93 -7.31
C GLY A 74 -2.91 3.39 -7.33
N PHE A 75 -2.46 4.04 -8.39
CA PHE A 75 -1.16 4.69 -8.51
C PHE A 75 -1.28 6.21 -8.39
N THR A 76 -0.13 6.87 -8.24
CA THR A 76 0.05 8.32 -8.32
C THR A 76 1.40 8.61 -8.99
N VAL A 77 1.50 9.76 -9.64
CA VAL A 77 2.72 10.18 -10.34
C VAL A 77 3.34 11.34 -9.56
N VAL A 78 4.52 11.09 -9.01
CA VAL A 78 5.28 12.07 -8.21
C VAL A 78 6.58 12.35 -8.92
N ASP A 79 6.79 13.60 -9.31
CA ASP A 79 8.01 14.06 -9.99
C ASP A 79 8.40 13.18 -11.20
N GLY A 80 7.42 12.80 -12.02
CA GLY A 80 7.62 11.93 -13.19
C GLY A 80 7.79 10.45 -12.88
N THR A 81 7.68 10.05 -11.61
CA THR A 81 7.84 8.66 -11.16
C THR A 81 6.51 8.04 -10.70
N VAL A 82 6.33 6.75 -10.96
CA VAL A 82 5.11 6.02 -10.61
C VAL A 82 5.23 5.42 -9.20
N ALA A 83 4.30 5.75 -8.33
CA ALA A 83 4.22 5.24 -6.97
C ALA A 83 2.82 4.69 -6.66
N ILE A 84 2.73 3.74 -5.71
CA ILE A 84 1.44 3.26 -5.18
C ILE A 84 0.78 4.40 -4.41
N ALA A 85 -0.47 4.73 -4.70
CA ALA A 85 -1.18 5.81 -4.03
C ALA A 85 -1.33 5.57 -2.53
N HIS A 86 -1.34 6.64 -1.73
CA HIS A 86 -1.45 6.56 -0.27
C HIS A 86 -2.70 5.79 0.17
N LYS A 87 -3.86 6.04 -0.48
CA LYS A 87 -5.12 5.32 -0.21
C LYS A 87 -5.00 3.81 -0.43
N ALA A 88 -4.30 3.38 -1.49
CA ALA A 88 -4.09 1.96 -1.77
C ALA A 88 -3.23 1.29 -0.69
N LEU A 89 -2.18 1.97 -0.21
CA LEU A 89 -1.37 1.49 0.92
C LEU A 89 -2.19 1.38 2.22
N GLN A 90 -3.05 2.35 2.51
CA GLN A 90 -3.93 2.30 3.70
C GLN A 90 -4.94 1.16 3.62
N THR A 91 -5.53 0.94 2.44
CA THR A 91 -6.41 -0.22 2.19
C THR A 91 -5.65 -1.53 2.37
N ALA A 92 -4.42 -1.64 1.87
CA ALA A 92 -3.57 -2.81 2.04
C ALA A 92 -3.28 -3.09 3.53
N MET A 93 -2.89 -2.07 4.31
CA MET A 93 -2.67 -2.22 5.75
C MET A 93 -3.95 -2.63 6.49
N SER A 94 -5.10 -2.09 6.08
CA SER A 94 -6.41 -2.46 6.63
C SER A 94 -6.78 -3.90 6.30
N LYS A 95 -6.47 -4.37 5.08
CA LYS A 95 -6.66 -5.76 4.68
C LYS A 95 -5.78 -6.72 5.47
N VAL A 96 -4.49 -6.38 5.69
CA VAL A 96 -3.60 -7.14 6.59
C VAL A 96 -4.17 -7.20 8.01
N LYS A 97 -4.72 -6.09 8.52
CA LYS A 97 -5.36 -6.05 9.83
C LYS A 97 -6.58 -6.99 9.90
N ALA A 98 -7.39 -7.02 8.84
CA ALA A 98 -8.57 -7.90 8.74
C ALA A 98 -8.16 -9.38 8.67
N LEU A 99 -7.14 -9.72 7.89
CA LEU A 99 -6.57 -11.08 7.79
C LEU A 99 -5.81 -11.51 9.04
N THR A 100 -5.54 -10.60 9.98
CA THR A 100 -4.92 -10.90 11.28
C THR A 100 -5.88 -10.58 12.44
N PRO A 101 -7.03 -11.29 12.53
CA PRO A 101 -8.04 -11.00 13.55
C PRO A 101 -7.51 -11.27 14.97
N ARG A 102 -8.15 -10.60 15.93
CA ARG A 102 -7.83 -10.75 17.36
C ARG A 102 -8.62 -11.93 17.90
N GLY A 103 -7.99 -12.78 18.72
CA GLY A 103 -8.69 -13.87 19.41
C GLY A 103 -9.10 -15.04 18.50
N THR A 104 -8.48 -15.19 17.32
CA THR A 104 -8.75 -16.32 16.43
C THR A 104 -8.10 -17.62 16.92
N HIS A 105 -8.78 -18.74 16.65
CA HIS A 105 -8.28 -20.11 16.86
C HIS A 105 -7.38 -20.61 15.72
N GLN A 106 -7.33 -19.88 14.59
CA GLN A 106 -6.50 -20.27 13.46
C GLN A 106 -5.03 -20.38 13.88
N THR A 107 -4.29 -21.25 13.20
CA THR A 107 -2.84 -21.36 13.39
C THR A 107 -2.12 -20.17 12.77
N LEU A 108 -0.86 -19.96 13.16
CA LEU A 108 -0.06 -18.88 12.57
C LEU A 108 0.27 -19.19 11.10
N ASN A 109 0.52 -20.47 10.78
CA ASN A 109 0.82 -20.93 9.42
C ASN A 109 -0.36 -20.68 8.47
N HIS A 110 -1.58 -21.04 8.87
CA HIS A 110 -2.77 -20.80 8.04
C HIS A 110 -2.95 -19.30 7.74
N THR A 111 -2.87 -18.46 8.77
CA THR A 111 -3.01 -17.01 8.56
C THR A 111 -1.89 -16.44 7.70
N LEU A 112 -0.67 -16.97 7.80
CA LEU A 112 0.42 -16.54 6.93
C LEU A 112 0.20 -16.99 5.49
N ALA A 113 -0.33 -18.19 5.25
CA ALA A 113 -0.71 -18.65 3.91
C ALA A 113 -1.77 -17.73 3.29
N ASP A 114 -2.83 -17.37 4.03
CA ASP A 114 -3.86 -16.43 3.57
C ASP A 114 -3.26 -15.05 3.24
N LEU A 115 -2.34 -14.58 4.09
CA LEU A 115 -1.64 -13.32 3.89
C LEU A 115 -0.73 -13.36 2.66
N ASN A 116 0.00 -14.46 2.45
CA ASN A 116 0.88 -14.65 1.31
C ASN A 116 0.08 -14.67 0.01
N GLN A 117 -1.00 -15.48 -0.06
CA GLN A 117 -1.85 -15.57 -1.24
C GLN A 117 -2.39 -14.19 -1.65
N TRP A 118 -2.93 -13.43 -0.68
CA TRP A 118 -3.39 -12.07 -0.93
C TRP A 118 -2.25 -11.13 -1.32
N TYR A 119 -1.14 -11.17 -0.59
CA TYR A 119 -0.01 -10.25 -0.78
C TYR A 119 0.66 -10.44 -2.13
N VAL A 120 0.83 -11.67 -2.60
CA VAL A 120 1.42 -11.96 -3.91
C VAL A 120 0.57 -11.35 -5.03
N GLY A 121 -0.76 -11.53 -4.99
CA GLY A 121 -1.66 -10.92 -5.96
C GLY A 121 -1.61 -9.39 -5.91
N TRP A 122 -1.66 -8.81 -4.71
CA TRP A 122 -1.58 -7.36 -4.51
C TRP A 122 -0.24 -6.79 -4.99
N ALA A 123 0.88 -7.40 -4.65
CA ALA A 123 2.22 -6.96 -5.06
C ALA A 123 2.46 -7.11 -6.57
N ASN A 124 1.88 -8.14 -7.20
CA ASN A 124 1.94 -8.30 -8.66
C ASN A 124 1.19 -7.16 -9.37
N TYR A 125 -0.03 -6.82 -8.92
CA TYR A 125 -0.77 -5.68 -9.47
C TYR A 125 -0.01 -4.37 -9.34
N TYR A 126 0.60 -4.13 -8.18
CA TYR A 126 1.37 -2.91 -7.92
C TYR A 126 2.85 -2.97 -8.33
N SER A 127 3.26 -3.97 -9.12
CA SER A 127 4.66 -4.16 -9.54
C SER A 127 5.19 -3.04 -10.45
N LEU A 128 4.29 -2.28 -11.09
CA LEU A 128 4.61 -1.09 -11.89
C LEU A 128 5.19 0.06 -11.08
N THR A 129 5.05 0.06 -9.74
CA THR A 129 5.70 1.07 -8.90
C THR A 129 7.21 1.08 -9.13
N GLN A 130 7.82 2.26 -9.09
CA GLN A 130 9.27 2.40 -9.10
C GLN A 130 9.85 2.35 -7.68
N TYR A 131 9.00 2.36 -6.63
CA TYR A 131 9.42 2.40 -5.23
C TYR A 131 9.16 1.06 -4.51
N PRO A 132 10.07 0.07 -4.57
CA PRO A 132 9.91 -1.20 -3.85
C PRO A 132 9.83 -1.03 -2.33
N SER A 133 10.31 0.09 -1.80
CA SER A 133 10.18 0.45 -0.39
C SER A 133 8.73 0.51 0.10
N GLN A 134 7.77 0.81 -0.79
CA GLN A 134 6.34 0.75 -0.51
C GLN A 134 5.86 -0.68 -0.24
N LEU A 135 6.32 -1.66 -1.02
CA LEU A 135 6.04 -3.09 -0.80
C LEU A 135 6.65 -3.54 0.53
N ARG A 136 7.91 -3.15 0.80
CA ARG A 136 8.61 -3.43 2.07
C ARG A 136 7.84 -2.91 3.28
N LYS A 137 7.13 -1.79 3.16
CA LYS A 137 6.26 -1.24 4.20
C LYS A 137 5.12 -2.20 4.57
N ILE A 138 4.48 -2.80 3.59
CA ILE A 138 3.38 -3.77 3.78
C ILE A 138 3.92 -5.06 4.39
N GLU A 139 5.02 -5.59 3.86
CA GLU A 139 5.69 -6.77 4.41
C GLU A 139 6.10 -6.58 5.89
N ALA A 140 6.62 -5.39 6.24
CA ALA A 140 6.95 -5.03 7.61
C ALA A 140 5.70 -4.92 8.49
N HIS A 141 4.60 -4.39 7.95
CA HIS A 141 3.31 -4.33 8.64
C HIS A 141 2.77 -5.74 8.95
N ILE A 142 2.85 -6.66 7.99
CA ILE A 142 2.52 -8.09 8.17
C ILE A 142 3.31 -8.66 9.35
N ARG A 143 4.65 -8.56 9.32
CA ARG A 143 5.51 -9.06 10.40
C ARG A 143 5.14 -8.47 11.76
N ARG A 144 4.91 -7.15 11.84
CA ARG A 144 4.54 -6.49 13.09
C ARG A 144 3.19 -7.00 13.63
N ARG A 145 2.22 -7.23 12.76
CA ARG A 145 0.91 -7.80 13.12
C ARG A 145 1.04 -9.23 13.65
N LEU A 146 1.85 -10.07 12.99
CA LEU A 146 2.12 -11.44 13.46
C LEU A 146 2.85 -11.44 14.81
N ARG A 147 3.84 -10.57 15.02
CA ARG A 147 4.48 -10.36 16.34
C ARG A 147 3.46 -9.94 17.40
N ALA A 148 2.56 -9.01 17.08
CA ALA A 148 1.52 -8.58 18.01
C ALA A 148 0.55 -9.72 18.37
N ARG A 149 0.28 -10.62 17.42
CA ARG A 149 -0.52 -11.83 17.65
C ARG A 149 0.21 -12.81 18.57
N LEU A 150 1.48 -13.11 18.30
CA LEU A 150 2.33 -13.96 19.14
C LEU A 150 2.37 -13.47 20.59
N VAL A 151 2.55 -12.16 20.79
CA VAL A 151 2.47 -11.53 22.11
C VAL A 151 1.09 -11.75 22.75
N SER A 152 0.01 -11.60 21.99
CA SER A 152 -1.35 -11.76 22.54
C SER A 152 -1.76 -13.20 22.83
N GLN A 153 -1.17 -14.19 22.16
CA GLN A 153 -1.38 -15.61 22.45
C GLN A 153 -0.83 -15.97 23.84
N GLN A 154 0.17 -15.24 24.32
CA GLN A 154 0.69 -15.38 25.67
C GLN A 154 -0.23 -14.65 26.66
N LYS A 155 -1.29 -15.34 27.11
CA LYS A 155 -2.31 -14.77 28.02
C LYS A 155 -1.72 -14.21 29.32
N ARG A 156 -0.62 -14.80 29.82
CA ARG A 156 0.06 -14.37 31.04
C ARG A 156 1.41 -13.74 30.70
N LYS A 157 1.72 -12.59 31.33
CA LYS A 157 3.03 -11.91 31.20
C LYS A 157 4.19 -12.86 31.49
N GLN A 158 4.09 -13.70 32.52
CA GLN A 158 5.12 -14.68 32.85
C GLN A 158 5.40 -15.69 31.72
N HIS A 159 4.37 -16.11 30.96
CA HIS A 159 4.57 -17.00 29.82
C HIS A 159 5.30 -16.30 28.67
N LEU A 160 4.95 -15.03 28.41
CA LEU A 160 5.66 -14.22 27.44
C LEU A 160 7.14 -14.04 27.83
N TYR A 161 7.42 -13.75 29.10
CA TYR A 161 8.79 -13.65 29.61
C TYR A 161 9.58 -14.95 29.40
N ARG A 162 9.03 -16.09 29.84
CA ARG A 162 9.67 -17.41 29.67
C ARG A 162 9.93 -17.73 28.19
N ASN A 163 8.97 -17.43 27.31
CA ASN A 163 9.12 -17.66 25.87
C ASN A 163 10.22 -16.77 25.25
N LEU A 164 10.26 -15.48 25.59
CA LEU A 164 11.33 -14.59 25.12
C LEU A 164 12.72 -15.05 25.58
N VAL A 165 12.86 -15.46 26.84
CA VAL A 165 14.11 -16.00 27.37
C VAL A 165 14.49 -17.30 26.67
N LYS A 166 13.54 -18.22 26.46
CA LYS A 166 13.76 -19.47 25.69
C LYS A 166 14.26 -19.20 24.27
N ARG A 167 13.86 -18.08 23.67
CA ARG A 167 14.28 -17.63 22.34
C ARG A 167 15.54 -16.74 22.34
N GLY A 168 16.32 -16.77 23.43
CA GLY A 168 17.64 -16.12 23.48
C GLY A 168 17.62 -14.62 23.79
N VAL A 169 16.51 -14.08 24.31
CA VAL A 169 16.49 -12.70 24.83
C VAL A 169 17.08 -12.65 26.24
N PRO A 170 18.03 -11.74 26.54
CA PRO A 170 18.57 -11.59 27.89
C PRO A 170 17.48 -11.34 28.94
N ARG A 171 17.58 -12.00 30.10
CA ARG A 171 16.57 -11.95 31.18
C ARG A 171 16.18 -10.52 31.56
N LYS A 172 17.16 -9.63 31.77
CA LYS A 172 16.94 -8.20 32.09
C LYS A 172 16.10 -7.50 31.02
N GLN A 173 16.45 -7.68 29.75
CA GLN A 173 15.75 -7.05 28.62
C GLN A 173 14.33 -7.62 28.43
N ALA A 174 14.16 -8.94 28.61
CA ALA A 174 12.87 -9.59 28.56
C ALA A 174 11.95 -9.08 29.68
N ALA A 175 12.45 -8.97 30.92
CA ALA A 175 11.68 -8.46 32.06
C ALA A 175 11.23 -7.00 31.84
N GLN A 176 12.15 -6.11 31.44
CA GLN A 176 11.84 -4.70 31.14
C GLN A 176 10.77 -4.57 30.05
N THR A 177 10.81 -5.42 29.03
CA THR A 177 9.83 -5.40 27.96
C THR A 177 8.46 -5.88 28.45
N VAL A 178 8.41 -7.07 29.06
CA VAL A 178 7.16 -7.79 29.37
C VAL A 178 6.39 -7.16 30.51
N PHE A 179 7.08 -6.67 31.54
CA PHE A 179 6.45 -6.07 32.71
C PHE A 179 6.20 -4.57 32.56
N SER A 180 6.48 -3.98 31.40
CA SER A 180 6.07 -2.61 31.09
C SER A 180 4.55 -2.45 30.94
N ASN A 181 4.07 -1.21 31.01
CA ASN A 181 2.66 -0.83 30.76
C ASN A 181 2.30 -0.79 29.26
N LYS A 182 3.19 -1.25 28.37
CA LYS A 182 2.97 -1.23 26.92
C LYS A 182 1.94 -2.29 26.53
N LYS A 183 0.93 -1.89 25.75
CA LYS A 183 -0.03 -2.82 25.14
C LYS A 183 0.64 -3.64 24.03
N ARG A 184 0.04 -4.77 23.64
CA ARG A 184 0.59 -5.73 22.64
C ARG A 184 1.15 -5.12 21.35
N TRP A 185 0.52 -4.07 20.83
CA TRP A 185 0.96 -3.42 19.59
C TRP A 185 2.27 -2.65 19.78
N ALA A 186 2.42 -1.97 20.93
CA ALA A 186 3.67 -1.33 21.31
C ALA A 186 4.74 -2.39 21.62
N LEU A 187 4.38 -3.47 22.33
CA LEU A 187 5.30 -4.58 22.62
C LEU A 187 5.83 -5.25 21.34
N SER A 188 5.00 -5.40 20.31
CA SER A 188 5.38 -6.04 19.04
C SER A 188 6.57 -5.38 18.31
N ALA A 189 6.84 -4.10 18.60
CA ALA A 189 7.91 -3.33 18.00
C ALA A 189 9.14 -3.18 18.92
N THR A 190 9.14 -3.81 20.10
CA THR A 190 10.27 -3.72 21.04
C THR A 190 11.46 -4.54 20.57
N ARG A 191 12.67 -4.15 21.00
CA ARG A 191 13.91 -4.87 20.69
C ARG A 191 13.88 -6.33 21.16
N ALA A 192 13.28 -6.60 22.32
CA ALA A 192 13.15 -7.96 22.83
C ALA A 192 12.29 -8.85 21.91
N VAL A 193 11.11 -8.38 21.48
CA VAL A 193 10.22 -9.16 20.61
C VAL A 193 10.80 -9.31 19.20
N THR A 194 11.44 -8.27 18.67
CA THR A 194 12.11 -8.33 17.37
C THR A 194 13.35 -9.24 17.39
N ARG A 195 14.07 -9.33 18.52
CA ARG A 195 15.17 -10.28 18.71
C ARG A 195 14.66 -11.72 18.82
N ALA A 196 13.58 -11.96 19.55
CA ALA A 196 12.98 -13.29 19.66
C ALA A 196 12.35 -13.76 18.34
N TYR A 197 11.77 -12.85 17.57
CA TYR A 197 11.13 -13.11 16.27
C TYR A 197 11.73 -12.19 15.19
N PRO A 198 12.98 -12.48 14.75
CA PRO A 198 13.66 -11.69 13.72
C PRO A 198 12.96 -11.82 12.37
N ASN A 199 13.29 -10.93 11.43
CA ASN A 199 12.70 -10.99 10.08
C ASN A 199 13.01 -12.33 9.39
N SER A 200 14.22 -12.86 9.57
CA SER A 200 14.63 -14.17 9.05
C SER A 200 13.74 -15.31 9.54
N TRP A 201 13.21 -15.24 10.76
CA TRP A 201 12.28 -16.25 11.28
C TRP A 201 10.96 -16.25 10.50
N PHE A 202 10.45 -15.07 10.11
CA PHE A 202 9.25 -14.98 9.29
C PHE A 202 9.51 -15.41 7.84
N ILE A 203 10.63 -14.97 7.26
CA ILE A 203 10.95 -15.24 5.85
C ILE A 203 11.35 -16.70 5.66
N ASN A 204 12.37 -17.15 6.38
CA ASN A 204 13.01 -18.44 6.11
C ASN A 204 12.29 -19.62 6.78
N LEU A 205 11.77 -19.43 8.00
CA LEU A 205 11.15 -20.53 8.75
C LEU A 205 9.64 -20.61 8.54
N MET A 206 8.96 -19.46 8.58
CA MET A 206 7.50 -19.42 8.42
C MET A 206 7.06 -19.34 6.94
N GLY A 207 7.98 -19.00 6.03
CA GLY A 207 7.67 -18.88 4.60
C GLY A 207 6.91 -17.61 4.24
N GLN A 208 7.22 -16.46 4.86
CA GLN A 208 6.64 -15.18 4.43
C GLN A 208 7.14 -14.83 3.01
N GLU A 209 6.20 -14.60 2.10
CA GLU A 209 6.50 -14.10 0.75
C GLU A 209 7.03 -12.67 0.81
N ILE A 210 8.14 -12.42 0.12
CA ILE A 210 8.76 -11.11 -0.06
C ILE A 210 8.77 -10.81 -1.55
N ARG A 211 8.41 -9.57 -1.89
CA ARG A 211 8.35 -9.11 -3.28
C ARG A 211 9.17 -7.85 -3.49
N SER A 212 9.47 -7.11 -2.43
CA SER A 212 10.30 -5.90 -2.47
C SER A 212 11.75 -6.14 -2.89
N ASP A 213 12.20 -7.40 -2.98
CA ASP A 213 13.55 -7.83 -3.36
C ASP A 213 13.68 -8.32 -4.81
N ARG A 214 12.60 -8.29 -5.61
CA ARG A 214 12.61 -8.76 -7.01
C ARG A 214 13.54 -7.99 -7.96
N GLN A 215 14.04 -6.81 -7.57
CA GLN A 215 14.98 -5.99 -8.36
C GLN A 215 14.55 -5.82 -9.82
N LEU A 216 13.29 -5.41 -10.06
CA LEU A 216 12.83 -5.15 -11.43
C LEU A 216 13.62 -3.99 -12.05
N ALA A 217 13.84 -4.02 -13.37
CA ALA A 217 14.72 -3.06 -14.06
C ALA A 217 14.32 -1.59 -13.86
N HIS A 218 13.02 -1.30 -13.70
CA HIS A 218 12.48 0.04 -13.48
C HIS A 218 12.42 0.44 -11.99
N TRP A 219 12.81 -0.43 -11.07
CA TRP A 219 12.77 -0.15 -9.64
C TRP A 219 13.98 0.67 -9.20
N PHE A 220 13.71 1.65 -8.35
CA PHE A 220 14.74 2.30 -7.55
C PHE A 220 15.27 1.36 -6.47
N GLU A 221 16.37 1.78 -5.86
CA GLU A 221 16.92 1.14 -4.68
C GLU A 221 15.87 0.99 -3.57
N VAL A 222 15.88 -0.16 -2.89
CA VAL A 222 14.90 -0.43 -1.82
C VAL A 222 15.05 0.53 -0.64
N SER A 223 16.20 1.18 -0.49
CA SER A 223 16.46 2.25 0.47
C SER A 223 15.72 3.56 0.13
N GLN A 224 15.46 3.82 -1.16
CA GLN A 224 14.83 5.05 -1.63
C GLN A 224 13.37 5.09 -1.18
N TRP A 225 13.01 6.18 -0.49
CA TRP A 225 11.70 6.35 0.10
C TRP A 225 10.97 7.53 -0.53
N ILE A 226 9.67 7.36 -0.75
CA ILE A 226 8.80 8.43 -1.21
C ILE A 226 7.86 8.87 -0.10
N ARG A 227 7.76 10.18 0.11
CA ARG A 227 6.77 10.78 1.01
C ARG A 227 5.52 11.08 0.20
N LEU A 228 4.51 10.24 0.37
CA LEU A 228 3.19 10.51 -0.17
C LEU A 228 2.40 11.34 0.83
N THR A 229 1.77 12.40 0.33
CA THR A 229 0.78 13.21 1.04
C THR A 229 -0.62 12.62 0.91
#